data_AF-A0AAV8E4P0-F1
#
_entry.id   AF-A0AAV8E4P0-F1
#
_cell.length_a   1.000
_cell.length_b   1.000
_cell.length_c   1.000
_cell.angle_alpha   90.00
_cell.angle_beta   90.00
_cell.angle_gamma   90.00
#
_symmetry.space_group_name_H-M   'P 1'
#
loop_
_entity.id
_entity.type
_entity.pdbx_description
1 polymer ?
#
loop_
_entity_poly.entity_id
_entity_poly.type
_entity_poly.pdbx_seq_one_letter_code
_entity_poly.pdbx_strand_id
1 'polypeptide(L)'
;MENANPNPNPKYPIIKTKKRKEKKGGEEAMTSIRRFCCDDLLRFAHVNLDHLTETFNMSFYMTYLARWPDYFHVAVAPGHRIMGYIMGKVEGQGESWHGHVTALTVAPDFRRQKLAKKLMTLLEDFSDQMDKAYFVDLFVRASNTPAIKMYEKLGYIIYRRVLRYYSGEEDGLDMRKALSRDVEKKSIIPYKRPITADELEYD
;
A
#
# COMPACT_ATOMS: atom_id res chain seq x y z
N MET A 1 -68.36 -10.50 23.35
CA MET A 1 -67.57 -11.75 23.40
C MET A 1 -67.41 -12.24 21.97
N GLU A 2 -66.18 -12.09 21.47
CA GLU A 2 -65.67 -12.36 20.11
C GLU A 2 -66.00 -13.76 19.57
N ASN A 3 -66.51 -13.88 18.33
CA ASN A 3 -65.80 -14.03 17.04
C ASN A 3 -64.85 -15.24 16.99
N ALA A 4 -64.71 -16.04 15.93
CA ALA A 4 -65.43 -16.36 14.70
C ALA A 4 -64.64 -17.55 14.11
N ASN A 5 -65.30 -18.54 13.50
CA ASN A 5 -64.63 -19.45 12.56
C ASN A 5 -64.54 -18.71 11.20
N PRO A 6 -63.43 -18.77 10.44
CA PRO A 6 -63.39 -19.71 9.31
C PRO A 6 -61.98 -20.20 8.88
N ASN A 7 -61.92 -21.40 8.31
CA ASN A 7 -60.88 -21.87 7.36
C ASN A 7 -61.03 -21.09 6.02
N PRO A 8 -60.01 -20.72 5.19
CA PRO A 8 -59.30 -21.70 4.32
C PRO A 8 -57.87 -21.33 3.77
N ASN A 9 -57.11 -22.38 3.43
CA ASN A 9 -56.10 -22.48 2.34
C ASN A 9 -54.74 -21.74 2.43
N PRO A 10 -53.57 -22.43 2.36
CA PRO A 10 -52.31 -21.81 1.96
C PRO A 10 -52.06 -21.96 0.45
N LYS A 11 -52.14 -20.82 -0.27
CA LYS A 11 -51.72 -20.66 -1.66
C LYS A 11 -50.20 -20.41 -1.76
N TYR A 12 -49.34 -21.43 -1.78
CA TYR A 12 -47.98 -21.27 -2.32
C TYR A 12 -47.43 -22.59 -2.93
N PRO A 13 -46.81 -22.55 -4.12
CA PRO A 13 -46.30 -23.75 -4.79
C PRO A 13 -44.98 -24.24 -4.18
N ILE A 14 -44.87 -25.57 -4.03
CA ILE A 14 -43.66 -26.28 -3.61
C ILE A 14 -42.60 -26.18 -4.72
N ILE A 15 -41.53 -25.42 -4.49
CA ILE A 15 -40.41 -25.27 -5.42
C ILE A 15 -39.58 -26.57 -5.40
N LYS A 16 -39.64 -27.32 -6.51
CA LYS A 16 -38.72 -28.45 -6.76
C LYS A 16 -37.31 -27.91 -6.96
N THR A 17 -36.39 -28.19 -6.02
CA THR A 17 -34.97 -27.89 -6.15
C THR A 17 -34.33 -28.76 -7.24
N LYS A 18 -33.99 -28.15 -8.37
CA LYS A 18 -33.13 -28.78 -9.38
C LYS A 18 -31.74 -28.98 -8.77
N LYS A 19 -31.27 -30.24 -8.68
CA LYS A 19 -29.86 -30.56 -8.44
C LYS A 19 -28.99 -29.79 -9.44
N ARG A 20 -28.31 -28.75 -8.96
CA ARG A 20 -27.32 -28.00 -9.74
C ARG A 20 -26.09 -28.90 -9.86
N LYS A 21 -25.76 -29.30 -11.09
CA LYS A 21 -24.49 -29.99 -11.39
C LYS A 21 -23.34 -29.17 -10.81
N GLU A 22 -22.58 -29.76 -9.90
CA GLU A 22 -21.30 -29.24 -9.46
C GLU A 22 -20.38 -29.16 -10.68
N LYS A 23 -20.11 -27.93 -11.12
CA LYS A 23 -18.94 -27.67 -11.95
C LYS A 23 -17.74 -27.79 -11.02
N LYS A 24 -16.85 -28.76 -11.27
CA LYS A 24 -15.49 -28.75 -10.74
C LYS A 24 -14.83 -27.46 -11.23
N GLY A 25 -14.88 -26.41 -10.41
CA GLY A 25 -14.08 -25.22 -10.62
C GLY A 25 -12.64 -25.61 -10.31
N GLY A 26 -11.78 -25.60 -11.33
CA GLY A 26 -10.36 -25.45 -11.05
C GLY A 26 -10.19 -24.17 -10.24
N GLU A 27 -9.49 -24.27 -9.13
CA GLU A 27 -9.12 -23.11 -8.32
C GLU A 27 -8.22 -22.24 -9.20
N GLU A 28 -8.81 -21.23 -9.86
CA GLU A 28 -8.05 -20.16 -10.50
C GLU A 28 -7.35 -19.43 -9.38
N ALA A 29 -6.13 -19.86 -9.09
CA ALA A 29 -5.33 -19.27 -8.06
C ALA A 29 -5.02 -17.84 -8.50
N MET A 30 -5.61 -16.88 -7.80
CA MET A 30 -5.47 -15.45 -8.07
C MET A 30 -4.48 -14.83 -7.08
N THR A 31 -3.70 -13.85 -7.53
CA THR A 31 -2.89 -13.02 -6.63
C THR A 31 -3.79 -12.38 -5.57
N SER A 32 -3.45 -12.58 -4.30
CA SER A 32 -4.16 -11.96 -3.17
C SER A 32 -3.28 -10.87 -2.54
N ILE A 33 -3.92 -9.78 -2.11
CA ILE A 33 -3.29 -8.74 -1.29
C ILE A 33 -3.92 -8.84 0.09
N ARG A 34 -3.10 -8.93 1.13
CA ARG A 34 -3.55 -9.01 2.53
C ARG A 34 -2.58 -8.25 3.43
N ARG A 35 -2.99 -8.00 4.68
CA ARG A 35 -2.09 -7.47 5.71
C ARG A 35 -0.88 -8.39 5.85
N PHE A 36 0.28 -7.77 6.04
CA PHE A 36 1.51 -8.45 6.35
C PHE A 36 1.44 -9.03 7.77
N CYS A 37 1.92 -10.25 7.99
CA CYS A 37 1.99 -10.86 9.31
C CYS A 37 3.42 -11.24 9.68
N CYS A 38 3.66 -11.53 10.96
CA CYS A 38 5.01 -11.87 11.44
C CYS A 38 5.62 -13.07 10.71
N ASP A 39 4.80 -14.05 10.27
CA ASP A 39 5.28 -15.21 9.51
C ASP A 39 5.88 -14.83 8.15
N ASP A 40 5.44 -13.72 7.55
CA ASP A 40 5.96 -13.23 6.28
C ASP A 40 7.41 -12.75 6.40
N LEU A 41 7.86 -12.32 7.60
CA LEU A 41 9.25 -11.91 7.88
C LEU A 41 10.25 -13.03 7.64
N LEU A 42 9.81 -14.28 7.72
CA LEU A 42 10.67 -15.44 7.45
C LEU A 42 10.70 -15.83 5.96
N ARG A 43 9.85 -15.23 5.13
CA ARG A 43 9.61 -15.66 3.73
C ARG A 43 9.89 -14.59 2.69
N PHE A 44 9.89 -13.32 3.09
CA PHE A 44 10.05 -12.18 2.20
C PHE A 44 11.49 -11.88 1.78
N ALA A 45 12.48 -12.60 2.34
CA ALA A 45 13.91 -12.39 2.06
C ALA A 45 14.24 -12.38 0.55
N HIS A 46 13.59 -13.23 -0.24
CA HIS A 46 13.82 -13.28 -1.69
C HIS A 46 13.36 -12.02 -2.43
N VAL A 47 12.40 -11.27 -1.88
CA VAL A 47 11.96 -9.98 -2.43
C VAL A 47 12.97 -8.89 -2.08
N ASN A 48 13.57 -8.99 -0.89
CA ASN A 48 14.60 -8.07 -0.39
C ASN A 48 15.98 -8.23 -1.06
N LEU A 49 16.18 -9.26 -1.89
CA LEU A 49 17.44 -9.44 -2.64
C LEU A 49 17.61 -8.46 -3.80
N ASP A 50 16.59 -7.68 -4.15
CA ASP A 50 16.77 -6.61 -5.12
C ASP A 50 17.65 -5.50 -4.53
N HIS A 51 18.74 -5.17 -5.22
CA HIS A 51 19.71 -4.14 -4.83
C HIS A 51 19.12 -2.74 -4.57
N LEU A 52 17.94 -2.43 -5.12
CA LEU A 52 17.23 -1.16 -4.87
C LEU A 52 16.25 -1.23 -3.70
N THR A 53 16.09 -2.40 -3.08
CA THR A 53 15.23 -2.61 -1.91
C THR A 53 16.05 -2.42 -0.65
N GLU A 54 15.67 -1.42 0.14
CA GLU A 54 16.26 -1.24 1.47
C GLU A 54 15.82 -2.35 2.43
N THR A 55 16.78 -2.94 3.12
CA THR A 55 16.54 -4.01 4.10
C THR A 55 16.79 -3.48 5.50
N PHE A 56 15.78 -3.62 6.37
CA PHE A 56 15.86 -3.16 7.75
C PHE A 56 16.12 -4.32 8.72
N ASN A 57 16.48 -4.00 9.96
CA ASN A 57 16.56 -5.01 11.00
C ASN A 57 15.15 -5.51 11.42
N MET A 58 15.10 -6.65 12.10
CA MET A 58 13.83 -7.29 12.47
C MET A 58 12.96 -6.40 13.39
N SER A 59 13.59 -5.66 14.32
CA SER A 59 12.86 -4.79 15.24
C SER A 59 12.17 -3.63 14.52
N PHE A 60 12.74 -3.12 13.43
CA PHE A 60 12.12 -2.10 12.59
C PHE A 60 10.82 -2.62 11.97
N TYR A 61 10.85 -3.77 11.30
CA TYR A 61 9.63 -4.37 10.71
C TYR A 61 8.57 -4.68 11.78
N MET A 62 8.97 -5.21 12.93
CA MET A 62 8.04 -5.49 14.04
C MET A 62 7.39 -4.22 14.61
N THR A 63 8.13 -3.11 14.66
CA THR A 63 7.58 -1.81 15.10
C THR A 63 6.48 -1.34 14.15
N TYR A 64 6.70 -1.48 12.84
CA TYR A 64 5.70 -1.13 11.82
C TYR A 64 4.46 -2.01 11.92
N LEU A 65 4.64 -3.32 12.13
CA LEU A 65 3.52 -4.24 12.34
C LEU A 65 2.69 -3.89 13.58
N ALA A 66 3.35 -3.49 14.66
CA ALA A 66 2.66 -3.15 15.91
C ALA A 66 1.95 -1.79 15.83
N ARG A 67 2.56 -0.79 15.19
CA ARG A 67 2.08 0.60 15.23
C ARG A 67 1.19 0.98 14.03
N TRP A 68 1.46 0.45 12.86
CA TRP A 68 0.72 0.78 11.62
C TRP A 68 0.38 -0.49 10.81
N PRO A 69 -0.39 -1.43 11.38
CA PRO A 69 -0.76 -2.68 10.69
C PRO A 69 -1.54 -2.47 9.38
N ASP A 70 -2.30 -1.38 9.28
CA ASP A 70 -3.04 -1.00 8.06
C ASP A 70 -2.13 -0.49 6.94
N TYR A 71 -0.92 -0.04 7.26
CA TYR A 71 0.05 0.43 6.27
C TYR A 71 1.04 -0.65 5.82
N PHE A 72 0.89 -1.88 6.31
CA PHE A 72 1.79 -2.98 5.99
C PHE A 72 1.03 -4.12 5.30
N HIS A 73 1.23 -4.24 3.99
CA HIS A 73 0.53 -5.19 3.13
C HIS A 73 1.48 -6.00 2.26
N VAL A 74 1.09 -7.24 1.99
CA VAL A 74 1.83 -8.18 1.16
C VAL A 74 0.95 -8.67 0.01
N ALA A 75 1.55 -8.80 -1.16
CA ALA A 75 0.96 -9.47 -2.29
C ALA A 75 1.50 -10.90 -2.39
N VAL A 76 0.62 -11.88 -2.53
CA VAL A 76 0.95 -13.30 -2.49
C VAL A 76 0.45 -13.98 -3.77
N ALA A 77 1.33 -14.76 -4.39
CA ALA A 77 1.03 -15.56 -5.56
C ALA A 77 0.24 -16.83 -5.19
N PRO A 78 -0.45 -17.41 -6.18
CA PRO A 78 -0.78 -18.83 -6.20
C PRO A 78 0.38 -19.69 -5.68
N GLY A 79 0.17 -20.44 -4.60
CA GLY A 79 1.24 -21.23 -3.96
C GLY A 79 1.99 -20.51 -2.82
N HIS A 80 1.43 -19.42 -2.29
CA HIS A 80 1.91 -18.76 -1.06
C HIS A 80 3.30 -18.10 -1.17
N ARG A 81 3.84 -17.93 -2.38
CA ARG A 81 5.07 -17.15 -2.60
C ARG A 81 4.76 -15.67 -2.52
N ILE A 82 5.52 -14.94 -1.71
CA ILE A 82 5.41 -13.47 -1.63
C ILE A 82 5.85 -12.88 -2.98
N MET A 83 5.02 -12.04 -3.58
CA MET A 83 5.32 -11.36 -4.84
C MET A 83 5.94 -9.98 -4.61
N GLY A 84 5.59 -9.34 -3.50
CA GLY A 84 5.98 -7.98 -3.16
C GLY A 84 5.27 -7.53 -1.90
N TYR A 85 5.71 -6.43 -1.32
CA TYR A 85 5.06 -5.83 -0.16
C TYR A 85 5.17 -4.31 -0.22
N ILE A 86 4.30 -3.66 0.53
CA ILE A 86 4.39 -2.24 0.86
C ILE A 86 4.35 -2.09 2.37
N MET A 87 5.21 -1.22 2.87
CA MET A 87 5.32 -0.87 4.27
C MET A 87 5.36 0.65 4.35
N GLY A 88 4.49 1.20 5.19
CA GLY A 88 4.47 2.63 5.45
C GLY A 88 3.96 2.94 6.85
N LYS A 89 3.77 4.22 7.10
CA LYS A 89 3.29 4.77 8.36
C LYS A 89 2.48 6.03 8.08
N VAL A 90 1.86 6.57 9.13
CA VAL A 90 1.32 7.93 9.15
C VAL A 90 2.05 8.75 10.21
N GLU A 91 2.42 9.98 9.88
CA GLU A 91 3.16 10.88 10.76
C GLU A 91 2.96 12.37 10.43
N GLY A 92 3.66 13.25 11.15
CA GLY A 92 3.55 14.71 11.04
C GLY A 92 2.58 15.33 12.05
N GLN A 93 2.35 16.64 11.92
CA GLN A 93 1.43 17.41 12.75
C GLN A 93 0.76 18.53 11.95
N GLY A 94 -0.49 18.86 12.24
CA GLY A 94 -1.19 19.93 11.53
C GLY A 94 -1.27 19.69 10.02
N GLU A 95 -0.85 20.66 9.21
CA GLU A 95 -0.83 20.56 7.74
C GLU A 95 0.27 19.61 7.21
N SER A 96 1.22 19.20 8.05
CA SER A 96 2.21 18.16 7.70
C SER A 96 1.74 16.75 8.03
N TRP A 97 0.50 16.52 8.49
CA TRP A 97 -0.02 15.16 8.72
C TRP A 97 -0.14 14.38 7.39
N HIS A 98 0.66 13.32 7.23
CA HIS A 98 0.81 12.61 5.94
C HIS A 98 1.07 11.11 6.11
N GLY A 99 0.76 10.35 5.05
CA GLY A 99 1.21 8.96 4.92
C GLY A 99 2.62 8.91 4.33
N HIS A 100 3.47 8.02 4.83
CA HIS A 100 4.84 7.86 4.36
C HIS A 100 5.08 6.42 3.88
N VAL A 101 5.55 6.25 2.65
CA VAL A 101 5.95 4.94 2.11
C VAL A 101 7.41 4.67 2.47
N THR A 102 7.61 3.81 3.45
CA THR A 102 8.95 3.42 3.91
C THR A 102 9.62 2.41 2.98
N ALA A 103 8.86 1.45 2.46
CA ALA A 103 9.36 0.49 1.49
C ALA A 103 8.25 0.01 0.57
N LEU A 104 8.56 -0.06 -0.72
CA LEU A 104 7.73 -0.71 -1.73
C LEU A 104 8.65 -1.56 -2.60
N THR A 105 8.38 -2.86 -2.66
CA THR A 105 9.17 -3.76 -3.50
C THR A 105 8.30 -4.84 -4.11
N VAL A 106 8.68 -5.24 -5.33
CA VAL A 106 8.07 -6.33 -6.09
C VAL A 106 9.21 -7.15 -6.66
N ALA A 107 9.18 -8.45 -6.37
CA ALA A 107 10.22 -9.37 -6.80
C ALA A 107 10.34 -9.33 -8.34
N PRO A 108 11.56 -9.43 -8.91
CA PRO A 108 11.79 -9.26 -10.34
C PRO A 108 10.83 -10.05 -11.25
N ASP A 109 10.58 -11.32 -10.91
CA ASP A 109 9.71 -12.24 -11.65
C ASP A 109 8.23 -11.79 -11.71
N PHE A 110 7.80 -10.93 -10.78
CA PHE A 110 6.41 -10.46 -10.66
C PHE A 110 6.21 -9.00 -11.06
N ARG A 111 7.26 -8.35 -11.62
CA ARG A 111 7.17 -6.97 -12.11
C ARG A 111 6.30 -6.87 -13.36
N ARG A 112 5.97 -5.63 -13.73
CA ARG A 112 5.17 -5.28 -14.94
C ARG A 112 3.72 -5.79 -14.93
N GLN A 113 3.25 -6.35 -13.82
CA GLN A 113 1.86 -6.78 -13.59
C GLN A 113 1.02 -5.73 -12.81
N LYS A 114 1.51 -4.48 -12.76
CA LYS A 114 0.88 -3.35 -12.03
C LYS A 114 0.72 -3.59 -10.51
N LEU A 115 1.51 -4.52 -9.94
CA LEU A 115 1.40 -4.86 -8.51
C LEU A 115 1.80 -3.71 -7.60
N ALA A 116 2.93 -3.06 -7.89
CA ALA A 116 3.39 -1.88 -7.16
C ALA A 116 2.33 -0.76 -7.15
N LYS A 117 1.66 -0.53 -8.29
CA LYS A 117 0.54 0.41 -8.39
C LYS A 117 -0.62 0.03 -7.46
N LYS A 118 -1.03 -1.25 -7.42
CA LYS A 118 -2.11 -1.71 -6.54
C LYS A 118 -1.77 -1.50 -5.06
N LEU A 119 -0.53 -1.82 -4.67
CA LEU A 119 -0.05 -1.64 -3.31
C LEU A 119 0.02 -0.15 -2.92
N MET A 120 0.49 0.71 -3.83
CA MET A 120 0.46 2.17 -3.62
C MET A 120 -0.94 2.71 -3.46
N THR A 121 -1.86 2.37 -4.36
CA THR A 121 -3.27 2.81 -4.26
C THR A 121 -3.89 2.39 -2.93
N LEU A 122 -3.61 1.18 -2.45
CA LEU A 122 -4.09 0.73 -1.14
C LEU A 122 -3.58 1.61 0.01
N LEU A 123 -2.29 1.95 0.03
CA LEU A 123 -1.72 2.83 1.05
C LEU A 123 -2.22 4.27 0.94
N GLU A 124 -2.38 4.78 -0.28
CA GLU A 124 -2.98 6.08 -0.56
C GLU A 124 -4.43 6.14 -0.04
N ASP A 125 -5.22 5.09 -0.28
CA ASP A 125 -6.60 4.99 0.19
C ASP A 125 -6.69 4.99 1.72
N PHE A 126 -5.82 4.25 2.42
CA PHE A 126 -5.77 4.31 3.89
C PHE A 126 -5.41 5.70 4.39
N SER A 127 -4.39 6.32 3.80
CA SER A 127 -3.96 7.67 4.16
C SER A 127 -5.06 8.70 3.97
N ASP A 128 -5.79 8.62 2.87
CA ASP A 128 -6.84 9.58 2.53
C ASP A 128 -8.14 9.32 3.33
N GLN A 129 -8.56 8.06 3.42
CA GLN A 129 -9.87 7.72 3.93
C GLN A 129 -9.90 7.50 5.44
N MET A 130 -8.85 6.87 6.00
CA MET A 130 -8.77 6.55 7.43
C MET A 130 -8.13 7.70 8.22
N ASP A 131 -6.93 8.10 7.83
CA ASP A 131 -6.13 9.05 8.61
C ASP A 131 -6.35 10.51 8.22
N LYS A 132 -7.08 10.77 7.12
CA LYS A 132 -7.30 12.11 6.57
C LYS A 132 -5.98 12.86 6.40
N ALA A 133 -4.97 12.20 5.85
CA ALA A 133 -3.68 12.80 5.53
C ALA A 133 -3.81 13.89 4.45
N TYR A 134 -2.92 14.90 4.50
CA TYR A 134 -2.83 15.94 3.47
C TYR A 134 -2.15 15.43 2.21
N PHE A 135 -1.18 14.54 2.35
CA PHE A 135 -0.42 13.97 1.24
C PHE A 135 0.12 12.59 1.57
N VAL A 136 0.69 11.94 0.57
CA VAL A 136 1.61 10.81 0.75
C VAL A 136 2.98 11.18 0.20
N ASP A 137 4.03 10.85 0.93
CA ASP A 137 5.41 11.00 0.48
C ASP A 137 6.18 9.68 0.46
N LEU A 138 7.37 9.74 -0.15
CA LEU A 138 8.34 8.65 -0.21
C LEU A 138 9.72 9.19 -0.59
N PHE A 139 10.76 8.46 -0.21
CA PHE A 139 12.11 8.67 -0.74
C PHE A 139 12.43 7.64 -1.82
N VAL A 140 13.02 8.11 -2.92
CA VAL A 140 13.53 7.24 -3.98
C VAL A 140 14.94 7.65 -4.39
N ARG A 141 15.82 6.67 -4.60
CA ARG A 141 17.18 6.86 -5.14
C ARG A 141 17.12 7.66 -6.44
N ALA A 142 17.94 8.71 -6.57
CA ALA A 142 17.95 9.57 -7.75
C ALA A 142 18.31 8.80 -9.04
N SER A 143 19.03 7.68 -8.95
CA SER A 143 19.34 6.81 -10.09
C SER A 143 18.19 5.87 -10.49
N ASN A 144 17.18 5.66 -9.62
CA ASN A 144 16.10 4.68 -9.82
C ASN A 144 15.01 5.22 -10.77
N THR A 145 15.41 5.44 -12.02
CA THR A 145 14.56 5.94 -13.11
C THR A 145 13.28 5.12 -13.30
N PRO A 146 13.28 3.77 -13.21
CA PRO A 146 12.04 2.99 -13.32
C PRO A 146 11.01 3.30 -12.23
N ALA A 147 11.45 3.46 -10.97
CA ALA A 147 10.56 3.81 -9.87
C ALA A 147 10.06 5.24 -9.97
N ILE A 148 10.95 6.21 -10.28
CA ILE A 148 10.58 7.62 -10.49
C ILE A 148 9.47 7.74 -11.54
N LYS A 149 9.66 7.13 -12.73
CA LYS A 149 8.65 7.13 -13.80
C LYS A 149 7.34 6.44 -13.41
N MET A 150 7.39 5.48 -12.51
CA MET A 150 6.18 4.85 -11.97
C MET A 150 5.44 5.81 -11.05
N TYR A 151 6.13 6.46 -10.11
CA TYR A 151 5.54 7.42 -9.18
C TYR A 151 4.98 8.65 -9.89
N GLU A 152 5.68 9.19 -10.89
CA GLU A 152 5.16 10.27 -11.75
C GLU A 152 3.81 9.90 -12.39
N LYS A 153 3.69 8.67 -12.91
CA LYS A 153 2.43 8.15 -13.48
C LYS A 153 1.32 7.93 -12.44
N LEU A 154 1.67 7.84 -11.16
CA LEU A 154 0.71 7.78 -10.05
C LEU A 154 0.30 9.19 -9.56
N GLY A 155 0.90 10.24 -10.10
CA GLY A 155 0.63 11.64 -9.75
C GLY A 155 1.56 12.22 -8.68
N TYR A 156 2.67 11.53 -8.37
CA TYR A 156 3.69 12.09 -7.50
C TYR A 156 4.56 13.09 -8.26
N ILE A 157 5.00 14.13 -7.56
CA ILE A 157 5.95 15.12 -8.05
C ILE A 157 7.21 15.08 -7.19
N ILE A 158 8.36 15.47 -7.75
CA ILE A 158 9.58 15.66 -6.98
C ILE A 158 9.39 16.94 -6.14
N TYR A 159 9.20 16.77 -4.83
CA TYR A 159 9.04 17.89 -3.91
C TYR A 159 10.39 18.51 -3.59
N ARG A 160 11.40 17.69 -3.29
CA ARG A 160 12.77 18.15 -3.05
C ARG A 160 13.80 17.07 -3.33
N ARG A 161 15.05 17.49 -3.43
CA ARG A 161 16.24 16.62 -3.48
C ARG A 161 16.96 16.68 -2.13
N VAL A 162 17.27 15.50 -1.60
CA VAL A 162 18.03 15.33 -0.36
C VAL A 162 19.40 14.79 -0.71
N LEU A 163 20.42 15.59 -0.44
CA LEU A 163 21.80 15.29 -0.77
C LEU A 163 22.33 14.14 0.09
N ARG A 164 22.95 13.15 -0.54
CA ARG A 164 23.61 12.01 0.14
C ARG A 164 22.70 11.31 1.15
N TYR A 165 21.44 11.13 0.78
CA TYR A 165 20.42 10.50 1.64
C TYR A 165 20.63 9.00 1.79
N TYR A 166 21.03 8.32 0.70
CA TYR A 166 21.31 6.89 0.73
C TYR A 166 22.79 6.62 1.01
N SER A 167 23.10 5.46 1.58
CA SER A 167 24.47 5.02 1.89
C SER A 167 25.42 5.25 0.71
N GLY A 168 26.53 5.94 0.96
CA GLY A 168 27.46 6.41 -0.07
C GLY A 168 27.25 7.89 -0.39
N GLU A 169 27.31 8.24 -1.67
CA GLU A 169 27.18 9.62 -2.18
C GLU A 169 25.88 9.82 -3.00
N GLU A 170 24.90 8.92 -2.87
CA GLU A 170 23.69 8.97 -3.69
C GLU A 170 22.58 9.83 -3.06
N ASP A 171 22.07 10.77 -3.85
CA ASP A 171 20.93 11.61 -3.48
C ASP A 171 19.62 10.83 -3.43
N GLY A 172 18.74 11.25 -2.52
CA GLY A 172 17.34 10.88 -2.49
C GLY A 172 16.44 11.94 -3.10
N LEU A 173 15.34 11.53 -3.69
CA LEU A 173 14.25 12.40 -4.10
C LEU A 173 13.07 12.14 -3.16
N ASP A 174 12.66 13.18 -2.45
CA ASP A 174 11.38 13.21 -1.73
C ASP A 174 10.30 13.51 -2.77
N MET A 175 9.45 12.51 -3.03
CA MET A 175 8.35 12.63 -3.96
C MET A 175 7.03 12.66 -3.20
N ARG A 176 6.15 13.61 -3.55
CA ARG A 176 4.86 13.81 -2.87
C ARG A 176 3.67 13.76 -3.80
N LYS A 177 2.55 13.30 -3.27
CA LYS A 177 1.23 13.36 -3.90
C LYS A 177 0.22 13.91 -2.91
N ALA A 178 -0.39 15.05 -3.25
CA ALA A 178 -1.49 15.62 -2.48
C ALA A 178 -2.70 14.68 -2.48
N LEU A 179 -3.33 14.54 -1.32
CA LEU A 179 -4.57 13.78 -1.11
C LEU A 179 -5.78 14.73 -1.06
N SER A 180 -6.98 14.18 -0.82
CA SER A 180 -8.23 14.95 -0.94
C SER A 180 -8.33 16.09 0.07
N ARG A 181 -7.63 16.00 1.21
CA ARG A 181 -7.61 17.04 2.25
C ARG A 181 -6.79 18.28 1.85
N ASP A 182 -5.74 18.14 1.05
CA ASP A 182 -4.91 19.26 0.59
C ASP A 182 -5.48 19.92 -0.67
N VAL A 183 -6.62 20.59 -0.50
CA VAL A 183 -7.38 21.22 -1.61
C VAL A 183 -6.54 22.28 -2.34
N GLU A 184 -5.74 23.04 -1.59
CA GLU A 184 -4.87 24.11 -2.11
C GLU A 184 -3.53 23.57 -2.65
N LYS A 185 -3.26 22.26 -2.50
CA LYS A 185 -2.05 21.59 -2.97
C LYS A 185 -0.76 22.20 -2.42
N LYS A 186 -0.81 22.68 -1.18
CA LYS A 186 0.34 23.32 -0.51
C LYS A 186 1.50 22.34 -0.30
N SER A 187 1.18 21.08 -0.01
CA SER A 187 2.16 20.04 0.32
C SER A 187 3.05 19.61 -0.86
N ILE A 188 2.65 19.95 -2.09
CA ILE A 188 3.33 19.56 -3.32
C ILE A 188 3.96 20.75 -4.07
N ILE A 189 4.06 21.92 -3.44
CA ILE A 189 4.79 23.05 -4.02
C ILE A 189 6.29 22.72 -3.93
N PRO A 190 7.01 22.53 -5.05
CA PRO A 190 8.39 22.07 -5.00
C PRO A 190 9.28 23.02 -4.21
N TYR A 191 10.13 22.44 -3.37
CA TYR A 191 11.14 23.15 -2.63
C TYR A 191 12.24 23.64 -3.59
N LYS A 192 12.66 24.89 -3.43
CA LYS A 192 13.51 25.57 -4.43
C LYS A 192 14.97 25.12 -4.43
N ARG A 193 15.45 24.55 -3.33
CA ARG A 193 16.85 24.16 -3.15
C ARG A 193 16.97 22.70 -2.72
N PRO A 194 18.08 22.02 -3.02
CA PRO A 194 18.42 20.77 -2.33
C PRO A 194 18.65 21.02 -0.84
N ILE A 195 18.43 19.98 -0.04
CA ILE A 195 18.66 19.99 1.41
C ILE A 195 19.57 18.81 1.80
N THR A 196 20.17 18.83 2.98
CA THR A 196 20.90 17.68 3.54
C THR A 196 19.97 16.78 4.34
N ALA A 197 20.42 15.56 4.68
CA ALA A 197 19.66 14.66 5.54
C ALA A 197 19.40 15.25 6.93
N ASP A 198 20.35 16.00 7.50
CA ASP A 198 20.18 16.64 8.81
C ASP A 198 19.09 17.72 8.80
N GLU A 199 18.88 18.38 7.65
CA GLU A 199 17.80 19.37 7.48
C GLU A 199 16.41 18.74 7.40
N LEU A 200 16.29 17.42 7.18
CA LEU A 200 15.00 16.72 7.15
C LEU A 200 14.34 16.60 8.53
N GLU A 201 15.13 16.48 9.59
CA GLU A 201 14.62 16.19 10.94
C GLU A 201 13.93 17.39 11.61
N TYR A 202 14.13 18.60 11.05
CA TYR A 202 13.66 19.87 11.60
C TYR A 202 12.54 20.53 10.75
N ASP A 203 12.07 19.85 9.70
CA ASP A 203 10.97 20.27 8.81
C ASP A 203 9.64 19.56 9.17
#